data_AF-A0AA39DJ48-F1
#
_entry.id   AF-A0AA39DJ48-F1
#
_cell.length_a   1.000
_cell.length_b   1.000
_cell.length_c   1.000
_cell.angle_alpha   90.00
_cell.angle_beta   90.00
_cell.angle_gamma   90.00
#
_symmetry.space_group_name_H-M   'P 1'
#
loop_
_entity.id
_entity.type
_entity.pdbx_description
1 polymer ?
#
loop_
_entity_poly.entity_id
_entity_poly.type
_entity_poly.pdbx_seq_one_letter_code
_entity_poly.pdbx_strand_id
1 'polypeptide(L)'
;MFERTPCFMDPEPPPAKLADFFPPTVHISENIGGDPPEFLKARLPFGTPESAIACVVTGVRSLMYQRDILLERLKVAEGMRAFVSHRMGLIEELRVKLGQVERGSRSLEEVEKEKQAARVEAERLRKEIEGAERLREEKEVAEVKLQGSEQENARLRKEIEELRSGFEVDEMYFVGYRCCMKKNDITHDIPSFPSDDEDDLAGGSS
;
A
#
# COMPACT_ATOMS: atom_id res chain seq x y z
N MET A 1 -95.29 -56.50 43.33
CA MET A 1 -93.96 -57.12 43.52
C MET A 1 -92.94 -56.13 43.00
N PHE A 2 -92.19 -55.48 43.89
CA PHE A 2 -91.07 -54.61 43.53
C PHE A 2 -89.81 -55.27 44.10
N GLU A 3 -88.90 -55.69 43.23
CA GLU A 3 -87.59 -56.16 43.64
C GLU A 3 -86.73 -54.96 44.04
N ARG A 4 -86.25 -54.97 45.29
CA ARG A 4 -85.22 -54.04 45.77
C ARG A 4 -83.87 -54.53 45.25
N THR A 5 -83.25 -53.77 44.36
CA THR A 5 -81.83 -53.93 44.03
C THR A 5 -81.00 -53.54 45.25
N PRO A 6 -80.09 -54.39 45.76
CA PRO A 6 -79.20 -53.99 46.85
C PRO A 6 -78.17 -52.98 46.34
N CYS A 7 -78.12 -51.81 46.98
CA CYS A 7 -77.05 -50.84 46.76
C CYS A 7 -75.75 -51.41 47.34
N PHE A 8 -74.81 -51.79 46.46
CA PHE A 8 -73.43 -52.07 46.86
C PHE A 8 -72.75 -50.75 47.26
N MET A 9 -72.62 -50.55 48.56
CA MET A 9 -71.60 -49.68 49.16
C MET A 9 -71.01 -50.48 50.34
N ASP A 10 -70.40 -51.62 50.02
CA ASP A 10 -69.37 -52.14 50.92
C ASP A 10 -68.13 -51.25 50.70
N PRO A 11 -67.54 -50.64 51.75
CA PRO A 11 -66.26 -49.98 51.60
C PRO A 11 -65.26 -51.04 51.12
N GLU A 12 -64.70 -50.83 49.93
CA GLU A 12 -63.63 -51.68 49.40
C GLU A 12 -62.57 -51.79 50.51
N PRO A 13 -62.22 -53.02 50.95
CA PRO A 13 -61.27 -53.18 52.04
C PRO A 13 -59.99 -52.43 51.67
N PRO A 14 -59.35 -51.70 52.60
CA PRO A 14 -58.12 -50.98 52.30
C PRO A 14 -57.17 -51.96 51.62
N PRO A 15 -56.56 -51.58 50.48
CA PRO A 15 -55.78 -52.51 49.68
C PRO A 15 -54.82 -53.26 50.60
N ALA A 16 -54.78 -54.58 50.40
CA ALA A 16 -53.79 -55.46 51.00
C ALA A 16 -52.44 -54.74 50.98
N LYS A 17 -51.71 -54.79 52.10
CA LYS A 17 -50.57 -53.91 52.39
C LYS A 17 -49.71 -53.76 51.14
N LEU A 18 -49.23 -52.57 50.82
CA LEU A 18 -48.46 -52.30 49.59
C LEU A 18 -47.35 -53.35 49.31
N ALA A 19 -46.80 -53.95 50.37
CA ALA A 19 -45.84 -55.06 50.35
C ALA A 19 -46.34 -56.36 49.67
N ASP A 20 -47.65 -56.59 49.55
CA ASP A 20 -48.26 -57.76 48.90
C ASP A 20 -48.22 -57.64 47.36
N PHE A 21 -48.02 -56.41 46.84
CA PHE A 21 -47.89 -56.13 45.39
C PHE A 21 -46.44 -56.17 44.89
N PHE A 22 -45.45 -56.17 45.78
CA PHE A 22 -44.04 -56.20 45.43
C PHE A 22 -43.40 -57.48 45.96
N PRO A 23 -42.82 -58.33 45.09
CA PRO A 23 -42.07 -59.49 45.57
C PRO A 23 -40.98 -59.04 46.55
N PRO A 24 -40.71 -59.81 47.62
CA PRO A 24 -39.62 -59.49 48.54
C PRO A 24 -38.32 -59.32 47.75
N THR A 25 -37.54 -58.28 48.06
CA THR A 25 -36.24 -58.01 47.41
C THR A 25 -35.11 -58.17 48.42
N VAL A 26 -33.95 -58.61 47.93
CA VAL A 26 -32.71 -58.72 48.69
C VAL A 26 -31.71 -57.70 48.17
N HIS A 27 -30.98 -57.09 49.09
CA HIS A 27 -29.82 -56.26 48.78
C HIS A 27 -28.59 -57.16 48.60
N ILE A 28 -27.95 -57.04 47.45
CA ILE A 28 -26.65 -57.64 47.19
C ILE A 28 -25.58 -56.54 47.11
N SER A 29 -24.37 -56.87 47.55
CA SER A 29 -23.20 -56.00 47.47
C SER A 29 -22.02 -56.84 46.97
N GLU A 30 -21.76 -56.76 45.67
CA GLU A 30 -20.74 -57.56 45.00
C GLU A 30 -19.51 -56.72 44.67
N ASN A 31 -18.31 -57.23 44.93
CA ASN A 31 -17.07 -56.54 44.56
C ASN A 31 -16.90 -56.58 43.03
N ILE A 32 -16.73 -55.43 42.40
CA ILE A 32 -16.56 -55.30 40.94
C ILE A 32 -15.10 -55.02 40.52
N GLY A 33 -14.15 -55.13 41.45
CA GLY A 33 -12.74 -54.82 41.21
C GLY A 33 -12.43 -53.33 41.37
N GLY A 34 -11.29 -52.89 40.87
CA GLY A 34 -10.78 -51.53 41.05
C GLY A 34 -9.76 -51.39 42.18
N ASP A 35 -9.02 -50.28 42.17
CA ASP A 35 -8.13 -49.85 43.25
C ASP A 35 -8.36 -48.35 43.54
N PRO A 36 -9.02 -48.00 44.67
CA PRO A 36 -9.55 -48.91 45.70
C PRO A 36 -10.75 -49.75 45.20
N PRO A 37 -11.10 -50.85 45.90
CA PRO A 37 -12.18 -51.74 45.48
C PRO A 37 -13.54 -51.04 45.36
N GLU A 38 -14.19 -51.21 44.21
CA GLU A 38 -15.55 -50.74 43.95
C GLU A 38 -16.57 -51.87 44.20
N PHE A 39 -17.79 -51.51 44.62
CA PHE A 39 -18.85 -52.47 44.93
C PHE A 39 -20.14 -52.13 44.18
N LEU A 40 -20.70 -53.13 43.50
CA LEU A 40 -22.04 -53.07 42.91
C LEU A 40 -23.08 -53.35 43.99
N LYS A 41 -23.91 -52.35 44.29
CA LYS A 41 -25.05 -52.50 45.19
C LYS A 41 -26.33 -52.55 44.37
N ALA A 42 -27.08 -53.64 44.47
CA ALA A 42 -28.34 -53.81 43.74
C ALA A 42 -29.43 -54.41 44.64
N ARG A 43 -30.69 -54.10 44.32
CA ARG A 43 -31.86 -54.80 44.86
C ARG A 43 -32.36 -55.76 43.81
N LEU A 44 -32.46 -57.03 44.16
CA LEU A 44 -32.96 -58.07 43.25
C LEU A 44 -34.14 -58.80 43.87
N PRO A 45 -35.09 -59.31 43.08
CA PRO A 45 -36.15 -60.17 43.58
C PRO A 45 -35.58 -61.37 44.35
N PHE A 46 -36.23 -61.73 45.45
CA PHE A 46 -35.91 -62.93 46.20
C PHE A 46 -36.01 -64.17 45.30
N GLY A 47 -35.04 -65.07 45.36
CA GLY A 47 -34.95 -66.24 44.48
C GLY A 47 -34.28 -65.98 43.13
N THR A 48 -33.68 -64.81 42.91
CA THR A 48 -32.84 -64.56 41.71
C THR A 48 -31.70 -65.59 41.66
N PRO A 49 -31.55 -66.36 40.55
CA PRO A 49 -30.46 -67.33 40.41
C PRO A 49 -29.09 -66.65 40.50
N GLU A 50 -28.13 -67.28 41.17
CA GLU A 50 -26.74 -66.80 41.25
C GLU A 50 -26.11 -66.56 39.87
N SER A 51 -26.48 -67.36 38.86
CA SER A 51 -26.03 -67.17 37.48
C SER A 51 -26.47 -65.85 36.86
N ALA A 52 -27.69 -65.38 37.20
CA ALA A 52 -28.19 -64.08 36.75
C ALA A 52 -27.43 -62.93 37.45
N ILE A 53 -27.15 -63.09 38.74
CA ILE A 53 -26.32 -62.13 39.51
C ILE A 53 -24.92 -62.04 38.92
N ALA A 54 -24.28 -63.19 38.68
CA ALA A 54 -22.94 -63.27 38.09
C ALA A 54 -22.88 -62.65 36.69
N CYS A 55 -23.92 -62.85 35.87
CA CYS A 55 -24.04 -62.22 34.55
C CYS A 55 -24.06 -60.69 34.65
N VAL A 56 -24.82 -60.13 35.60
CA VAL A 56 -24.86 -58.68 35.82
C VAL A 56 -23.51 -58.16 36.31
N VAL A 57 -22.89 -58.82 37.30
CA VAL A 57 -21.58 -58.43 37.85
C VAL A 57 -20.51 -58.44 36.77
N THR A 58 -20.44 -59.51 35.97
CA THR A 58 -19.46 -59.63 34.86
C THR A 58 -19.69 -58.58 33.77
N GLY A 59 -20.95 -58.30 33.41
CA GLY A 59 -21.30 -57.22 32.49
C GLY A 59 -20.86 -55.84 32.98
N VAL A 60 -21.11 -55.52 34.26
CA VAL A 60 -20.67 -54.25 34.87
C VAL A 60 -19.14 -54.13 34.87
N ARG A 61 -18.43 -55.19 35.25
CA ARG A 61 -16.96 -55.22 35.19
C ARG A 61 -16.43 -54.95 33.79
N SER A 62 -17.05 -55.55 32.76
CA SER A 62 -16.69 -55.31 31.37
C SER A 62 -16.91 -53.85 30.95
N LEU A 63 -18.02 -53.24 31.36
CA LEU A 63 -18.32 -51.84 31.07
C LEU A 63 -17.34 -50.89 31.77
N MET A 64 -16.96 -51.17 33.02
CA MET A 64 -15.94 -50.39 33.73
C MET A 64 -14.58 -50.46 33.03
N TYR A 65 -14.16 -51.67 32.65
CA TYR A 65 -12.92 -51.85 31.89
C TYR A 65 -12.93 -51.07 30.57
N GLN A 66 -14.05 -51.09 29.84
CA GLN A 66 -14.21 -50.31 28.61
C GLN A 66 -14.19 -48.80 28.87
N ARG A 67 -14.84 -48.33 29.95
CA ARG A 67 -14.82 -46.92 30.36
C ARG A 67 -13.39 -46.43 30.56
N ASP A 68 -12.55 -47.21 31.25
CA ASP A 68 -11.17 -46.80 31.56
C ASP A 68 -10.33 -46.69 30.28
N ILE A 69 -10.48 -47.63 29.33
CA ILE A 69 -9.86 -47.54 28.00
C ILE A 69 -10.32 -46.29 27.24
N LEU A 70 -11.63 -46.00 27.27
CA LEU A 70 -12.17 -44.83 26.60
C LEU A 70 -11.66 -43.53 27.21
N LEU A 71 -11.50 -43.46 28.53
CA LEU A 71 -10.91 -42.32 29.22
C LEU A 71 -9.44 -42.12 28.82
N GLU A 72 -8.65 -43.18 28.73
CA GLU A 72 -7.26 -43.07 28.24
C GLU A 72 -7.19 -42.61 26.78
N ARG A 73 -8.06 -43.12 25.91
CA ARG A 73 -8.17 -42.64 24.52
C ARG A 73 -8.59 -41.17 24.45
N LEU A 74 -9.50 -40.74 25.31
CA LEU A 74 -9.92 -39.35 25.39
C LEU A 74 -8.75 -38.44 25.77
N LYS A 75 -7.94 -38.81 26.77
CA LYS A 75 -6.73 -38.05 27.14
C LYS A 75 -5.78 -37.86 25.96
N VAL A 76 -5.54 -38.92 25.17
CA VAL A 76 -4.70 -38.84 23.95
C VAL A 76 -5.33 -37.91 22.92
N ALA A 77 -6.63 -38.01 22.67
CA ALA A 77 -7.34 -37.16 21.72
C ALA A 77 -7.31 -35.68 22.14
N GLU A 78 -7.44 -35.39 23.43
CA GLU A 78 -7.31 -34.03 23.96
C GLU A 78 -5.89 -33.48 23.81
N GLY A 79 -4.88 -34.30 24.03
CA GLY A 79 -3.48 -33.95 23.75
C GLY A 79 -3.25 -33.63 22.27
N MET A 80 -3.76 -34.46 21.36
CA MET A 80 -3.71 -34.20 19.92
C MET A 80 -4.43 -32.91 19.55
N ARG A 81 -5.60 -32.65 20.14
CA ARG A 81 -6.36 -31.40 19.93
C ARG A 81 -5.54 -30.19 20.36
N ALA A 82 -4.92 -30.23 21.54
CA ALA A 82 -4.08 -29.14 22.04
C ALA A 82 -2.86 -28.90 21.14
N PHE A 83 -2.21 -29.97 20.68
CA PHE A 83 -1.08 -29.90 19.74
C PHE A 83 -1.49 -29.25 18.41
N VAL A 84 -2.60 -29.68 17.81
CA VAL A 84 -3.11 -29.09 16.56
C VAL A 84 -3.41 -27.61 16.76
N SER A 85 -4.12 -27.25 17.84
CA SER A 85 -4.42 -25.86 18.17
C SER A 85 -3.17 -25.00 18.30
N HIS A 86 -2.14 -25.50 18.98
CA HIS A 86 -0.86 -24.79 19.11
C HIS A 86 -0.19 -24.56 17.75
N ARG A 87 -0.13 -25.58 16.89
CA ARG A 87 0.44 -25.43 15.54
C ARG A 87 -0.34 -24.46 14.68
N MET A 88 -1.67 -24.46 14.75
CA MET A 88 -2.50 -23.48 14.03
C MET A 88 -2.19 -22.06 14.47
N GLY A 89 -2.01 -21.83 15.78
CA GLY A 89 -1.60 -20.52 16.31
C GLY A 89 -0.27 -20.03 15.75
N LEU A 90 0.75 -20.90 15.71
CA LEU A 90 2.05 -20.58 15.13
C LEU A 90 1.98 -20.27 13.63
N ILE A 91 1.16 -21.02 12.88
CA ILE A 91 0.96 -20.78 11.44
C ILE A 91 0.34 -19.40 11.23
N GLU A 92 -0.64 -19.01 12.05
CA GLU A 92 -1.28 -17.71 11.93
C GLU A 92 -0.31 -16.56 12.27
N GLU A 93 0.55 -16.73 13.28
CA GLU A 93 1.63 -15.78 13.57
C GLU A 93 2.58 -15.61 12.38
N LEU A 94 2.99 -16.73 11.75
CA LEU A 94 3.84 -16.69 10.56
C LEU A 94 3.18 -15.98 9.39
N ARG A 95 1.87 -16.17 9.18
CA ARG A 95 1.11 -15.45 8.13
C ARG A 95 1.11 -13.94 8.38
N VAL A 96 0.92 -13.51 9.62
CA VAL A 96 0.98 -12.08 9.98
C VAL A 96 2.37 -11.51 9.68
N LYS A 97 3.44 -12.22 10.06
CA LYS A 97 4.83 -11.81 9.76
C LYS A 97 5.11 -11.75 8.26
N LEU A 98 4.66 -12.74 7.49
CA LEU A 98 4.79 -12.73 6.04
C LEU A 98 4.09 -11.52 5.42
N GLY A 99 2.87 -11.23 5.85
CA GLY A 99 2.15 -10.04 5.37
C GLY A 99 2.85 -8.72 5.71
N GLN A 100 3.56 -8.64 6.84
CA GLN A 100 4.40 -7.48 7.15
C GLN A 100 5.59 -7.35 6.20
N VAL A 101 6.28 -8.46 5.93
CA VAL A 101 7.41 -8.50 4.99
C VAL A 101 6.96 -8.13 3.58
N GLU A 102 5.83 -8.65 3.11
CA GLU A 102 5.28 -8.31 1.80
C GLU A 102 4.93 -6.82 1.67
N ARG A 103 4.32 -6.22 2.70
CA ARG A 103 4.07 -4.76 2.73
C ARG A 103 5.38 -3.97 2.71
N GLY A 104 6.36 -4.38 3.50
CA GLY A 104 7.70 -3.78 3.49
C GLY A 104 8.35 -3.85 2.10
N SER A 105 8.27 -5.01 1.44
CA SER A 105 8.81 -5.18 0.09
C SER A 105 8.15 -4.25 -0.93
N ARG A 106 6.82 -4.07 -0.87
CA ARG A 106 6.12 -3.12 -1.76
C ARG A 106 6.58 -1.68 -1.52
N SER A 107 6.73 -1.26 -0.26
CA SER A 107 7.25 0.07 0.04
C SER A 107 8.69 0.29 -0.45
N LEU A 108 9.54 -0.74 -0.39
CA LEU A 108 10.91 -0.65 -0.91
C LEU A 108 10.93 -0.52 -2.44
N GLU A 109 10.04 -1.23 -3.15
CA GLU A 109 9.90 -1.12 -4.60
C GLU A 109 9.45 0.31 -5.02
N GLU A 110 8.54 0.93 -4.26
CA GLU A 110 8.12 2.33 -4.50
C GLU A 110 9.29 3.30 -4.31
N VAL A 111 10.05 3.15 -3.22
CA VAL A 111 11.26 3.96 -2.97
C VAL A 111 12.31 3.75 -4.06
N GLU A 112 12.46 2.53 -4.59
CA GLU A 112 13.37 2.25 -5.69
C GLU A 112 12.93 2.94 -6.99
N LYS A 113 11.63 2.92 -7.31
CA LYS A 113 11.07 3.65 -8.44
C LYS A 113 11.28 5.16 -8.31
N GLU A 114 11.02 5.72 -7.12
CA GLU A 114 11.25 7.14 -6.84
C GLU A 114 12.73 7.50 -6.95
N LYS A 115 13.63 6.68 -6.39
CA LYS A 115 15.07 6.85 -6.53
C LYS A 115 15.52 6.82 -7.99
N GLN A 116 14.93 5.95 -8.80
CA GLN A 116 15.25 5.89 -10.23
C GLN A 116 14.73 7.13 -10.98
N ALA A 117 13.53 7.61 -10.67
CA ALA A 117 13.00 8.86 -11.22
C ALA A 117 13.89 10.06 -10.83
N ALA A 118 14.29 10.15 -9.56
CA ALA A 118 15.19 11.19 -9.07
C ALA A 118 16.57 11.15 -9.77
N ARG A 119 17.08 9.95 -10.08
CA ARG A 119 18.34 9.79 -10.84
C ARG A 119 18.22 10.34 -12.26
N VAL A 120 17.13 10.02 -12.97
CA VAL A 120 16.89 10.53 -14.33
C VAL A 120 16.78 12.05 -14.32
N GLU A 121 16.05 12.61 -13.36
CA GLU A 121 15.89 14.05 -13.24
C GLU A 121 17.22 14.75 -12.89
N ALA A 122 18.02 14.17 -11.99
CA ALA A 122 19.35 14.69 -11.69
C ALA A 122 20.28 14.69 -12.91
N GLU A 123 20.18 13.69 -13.79
CA GLU A 123 20.94 13.67 -15.04
C GLU A 123 20.46 14.75 -16.03
N ARG A 124 19.14 14.97 -16.13
CA ARG A 124 18.57 16.06 -16.95
C ARG A 124 19.09 17.43 -16.49
N LEU A 125 19.00 17.70 -15.19
CA LEU A 125 19.47 18.97 -14.61
C LEU A 125 20.99 19.16 -14.81
N ARG A 126 21.79 18.09 -14.72
CA ARG A 126 23.23 18.18 -15.04
C ARG A 126 23.48 18.65 -16.47
N LYS A 127 22.76 18.08 -17.45
CA LYS A 127 22.88 18.49 -18.86
C LYS A 127 22.43 19.94 -19.09
N GLU A 128 21.40 20.39 -18.38
CA GLU A 128 20.94 21.78 -18.42
C GLU A 128 21.97 22.74 -17.83
N ILE A 129 22.58 22.40 -16.69
CA ILE A 129 23.67 23.18 -16.09
C ILE A 129 24.86 23.28 -17.04
N GLU A 130 25.33 22.15 -17.58
CA GLU A 130 26.42 22.15 -18.58
C GLU A 130 26.08 22.98 -19.82
N GLY A 131 24.82 22.96 -20.26
CA GLY A 131 24.34 23.80 -21.36
C GLY A 131 24.35 25.29 -21.04
N ALA A 132 23.89 25.66 -19.84
CA ALA A 132 23.89 27.04 -19.38
C ALA A 132 25.31 27.59 -19.18
N GLU A 133 26.24 26.75 -18.70
CA GLU A 133 27.66 27.12 -18.57
C GLU A 133 28.27 27.42 -19.95
N ARG A 134 28.05 26.58 -20.97
CA ARG A 134 28.51 26.86 -22.34
C ARG A 134 27.95 28.16 -22.90
N LEU A 135 26.65 28.41 -22.71
CA LEU A 135 26.03 29.68 -23.16
C LEU A 135 26.62 30.90 -22.43
N ARG A 136 26.96 30.75 -21.14
CA ARG A 136 27.63 31.80 -20.38
C ARG A 136 29.03 32.08 -20.92
N GLU A 137 29.81 31.06 -21.25
CA GLU A 137 31.12 31.19 -21.88
C GLU A 137 31.03 31.84 -23.27
N GLU A 138 30.09 31.40 -24.11
CA GLU A 138 29.86 32.00 -25.43
C GLU A 138 29.46 33.48 -25.32
N LYS A 139 28.63 33.83 -24.34
CA LYS A 139 28.25 35.21 -24.05
C LYS A 139 29.45 36.05 -23.63
N GLU A 140 30.31 35.56 -22.72
CA GLU A 140 31.53 36.27 -22.31
C GLU A 140 32.46 36.52 -23.51
N VAL A 141 32.63 35.51 -24.39
CA VAL A 141 33.42 35.67 -25.63
C VAL A 141 32.81 36.69 -26.58
N ALA A 142 31.48 36.69 -26.74
CA ALA A 142 30.77 37.65 -27.58
C ALA A 142 30.87 39.08 -27.04
N GLU A 143 30.76 39.27 -25.73
CA GLU A 143 30.93 40.58 -25.07
C GLU A 143 32.34 41.14 -25.29
N VAL A 144 33.38 40.32 -25.15
CA VAL A 144 34.78 40.74 -25.43
C VAL A 144 34.95 41.15 -26.90
N LYS A 145 34.38 40.40 -27.84
CA LYS A 145 34.42 40.76 -29.28
C LYS A 145 33.68 42.06 -29.57
N LEU A 146 32.52 42.27 -28.95
CA LEU A 146 31.74 43.49 -29.09
C LEU A 146 32.53 44.70 -28.59
N GLN A 147 33.12 44.63 -27.39
CA GLN A 147 33.99 45.69 -26.86
C GLN A 147 35.16 46.01 -27.80
N GLY A 148 35.78 44.98 -28.39
CA GLY A 148 36.83 45.17 -29.40
C GLY A 148 36.33 45.93 -30.64
N SER A 149 35.18 45.56 -31.18
CA SER A 149 34.56 46.22 -32.33
C SER A 149 34.10 47.65 -32.03
N GLU A 150 33.58 47.91 -30.82
CA GLU A 150 33.23 49.26 -30.36
C GLU A 150 34.46 50.16 -30.27
N GLN A 151 35.59 49.64 -29.75
CA GLN A 151 36.85 50.38 -29.69
C GLN A 151 37.38 50.71 -31.09
N GLU A 152 37.31 49.75 -32.03
CA GLU A 152 37.68 49.97 -33.42
C GLU A 152 36.78 51.00 -34.10
N ASN A 153 35.46 50.90 -33.93
CA ASN A 153 34.50 51.88 -34.44
C ASN A 153 34.77 53.29 -33.88
N ALA A 154 35.08 53.41 -32.59
CA ALA A 154 35.44 54.69 -31.99
C ALA A 154 36.72 55.28 -32.61
N ARG A 155 37.72 54.45 -32.94
CA ARG A 155 38.93 54.88 -33.66
C ARG A 155 38.61 55.35 -35.08
N LEU A 156 37.84 54.57 -35.84
CA LEU A 156 37.43 54.92 -37.20
C LEU A 156 36.60 56.22 -37.23
N ARG A 157 35.68 56.41 -36.28
CA ARG A 157 34.91 57.66 -36.14
C ARG A 157 35.83 58.86 -35.94
N LYS A 158 36.87 58.72 -35.12
CA LYS A 158 37.85 59.78 -34.90
C LYS A 158 38.66 60.07 -36.17
N GLU A 159 39.10 59.04 -36.88
CA GLU A 159 39.83 59.18 -38.15
C GLU A 159 38.97 59.86 -39.22
N ILE A 160 37.68 59.52 -39.31
CA ILE A 160 36.72 60.19 -40.21
C ILE A 160 36.57 61.68 -39.84
N GLU A 161 36.45 62.02 -38.55
CA GLU A 161 36.33 63.42 -38.11
C GLU A 161 37.61 64.23 -38.38
N GLU A 162 38.79 63.63 -38.15
CA GLU A 162 40.09 64.22 -38.51
C GLU A 162 40.20 64.46 -40.02
N LEU A 163 39.79 63.49 -40.85
CA LEU A 163 39.75 63.68 -42.30
C LEU A 163 38.75 64.79 -42.67
N ARG A 164 37.54 64.78 -42.11
CA ARG A 164 36.48 65.76 -42.40
C ARG A 164 36.89 67.18 -42.05
N SER A 165 37.60 67.37 -40.93
CA SER A 165 38.15 68.68 -40.54
C SER A 165 39.36 69.10 -41.37
N GLY A 166 40.19 68.17 -41.83
CA GLY A 166 41.28 68.43 -42.79
C GLY A 166 40.78 68.78 -44.20
N PHE A 167 39.59 68.31 -44.56
CA PHE A 167 38.83 68.75 -45.72
C PHE A 167 37.91 69.93 -45.35
N GLU A 168 38.48 71.06 -44.92
CA GLU A 168 37.81 72.32 -45.21
C GLU A 168 37.79 72.46 -46.73
N VAL A 169 36.66 72.07 -47.34
CA VAL A 169 36.37 72.40 -48.71
C VAL A 169 36.23 73.92 -48.73
N ASP A 170 37.34 74.59 -49.00
CA ASP A 170 37.38 76.01 -49.21
C ASP A 170 36.27 76.35 -50.21
N GLU A 171 35.32 77.18 -49.78
CA GLU A 171 34.14 77.55 -50.55
C GLU A 171 34.54 78.10 -51.93
N MET A 172 35.76 78.66 -52.02
CA MET A 172 36.41 79.09 -53.27
C MET A 172 36.76 77.94 -54.23
N TYR A 173 37.18 76.77 -53.76
CA TYR A 173 37.44 75.59 -54.59
C TYR A 173 36.14 75.02 -55.19
N PHE A 174 35.04 75.03 -54.44
CA PHE A 174 33.74 74.57 -54.95
C PHE A 174 33.17 75.54 -56.00
N VAL A 175 33.33 76.85 -55.79
CA VAL A 175 32.97 77.88 -56.78
C VAL A 175 33.84 77.75 -58.04
N GLY A 176 35.14 77.51 -57.90
CA GLY A 176 36.06 77.26 -59.03
C GLY A 176 35.73 76.00 -59.81
N TYR A 177 35.45 74.88 -59.13
CA TYR A 177 35.03 73.62 -59.75
C TYR A 177 33.69 73.77 -60.46
N ARG A 178 32.69 74.40 -59.83
CA ARG A 178 31.39 74.69 -60.44
C ARG A 178 31.50 75.66 -61.62
N CYS A 179 32.42 76.63 -61.57
CA CYS A 179 32.75 77.51 -62.69
C CYS A 179 33.42 76.74 -63.83
N CYS A 180 34.35 75.82 -63.54
CA CYS A 180 34.98 74.94 -64.53
C CYS A 180 33.98 73.97 -65.17
N MET A 181 33.11 73.33 -64.39
CA MET A 181 32.04 72.45 -64.89
C MET A 181 31.06 73.21 -65.80
N LYS A 182 30.76 74.48 -65.46
CA LYS A 182 29.90 75.37 -66.25
C LYS A 182 30.58 75.95 -67.50
N LYS A 183 31.91 76.12 -67.50
CA LYS A 183 32.70 76.56 -68.67
C LYS A 183 32.89 75.47 -69.73
N ASN A 184 32.78 74.20 -69.33
CA ASN A 184 32.98 73.05 -70.20
C ASN A 184 31.66 72.28 -70.49
N ASP A 185 30.50 72.86 -70.17
CA ASP A 185 29.15 72.27 -70.37
C ASP A 185 28.95 70.85 -69.79
N ILE A 186 29.73 70.46 -68.77
CA ILE A 186 29.69 69.12 -68.16
C ILE A 186 28.40 68.89 -67.34
N THR A 187 27.67 69.96 -67.02
CA THR A 187 26.47 69.93 -66.17
C THR A 187 25.25 69.23 -66.79
N HIS A 188 25.32 68.79 -68.06
CA HIS A 188 24.23 68.06 -68.71
C HIS A 188 24.29 66.53 -68.53
N ASP A 189 25.42 65.98 -68.06
CA ASP A 189 25.62 64.52 -67.86
C ASP A 189 25.63 64.11 -66.38
N ILE A 190 25.04 64.90 -65.49
CA ILE A 190 24.71 64.43 -64.14
C ILE A 190 23.29 63.86 -64.25
N PRO A 191 23.08 62.54 -64.12
CA PRO A 191 21.73 61.98 -64.00
C PRO A 191 21.10 62.65 -62.78
N SER A 192 20.03 63.40 -63.01
CA SER A 192 19.26 64.00 -61.92
C SER A 192 18.68 62.85 -61.09
N PHE A 193 19.25 62.58 -59.92
CA PHE A 193 18.58 61.76 -58.93
C PHE A 193 17.37 62.57 -58.44
N PRO A 194 16.15 61.99 -58.41
CA PRO A 194 15.02 62.66 -57.80
C PRO A 194 15.35 62.92 -56.33
N SER A 195 15.24 64.19 -55.92
CA SER A 195 15.24 64.62 -54.53
C SER A 195 13.99 64.01 -53.89
N ASP A 196 14.18 62.99 -53.06
CA ASP A 196 13.14 62.47 -52.17
C ASP A 196 13.15 63.39 -50.93
N ASP A 197 12.53 64.55 -51.10
CA ASP A 197 12.23 65.46 -50.01
C ASP A 197 11.01 64.93 -49.23
N GLU A 198 11.12 65.03 -47.91
CA GLU A 198 10.12 64.84 -46.84
C GLU A 198 10.07 63.44 -46.16
N ASP A 199 10.61 63.35 -44.94
CA ASP A 199 9.76 63.36 -43.74
C ASP A 199 10.60 63.33 -42.44
N ASP A 200 10.90 64.51 -41.91
CA ASP A 200 11.04 64.71 -40.47
C ASP A 200 9.63 64.77 -39.87
N LEU A 201 9.14 63.63 -39.34
CA LEU A 201 8.11 63.66 -38.31
C LEU A 201 8.76 63.49 -36.93
N ALA A 202 9.17 64.62 -36.39
CA ALA A 202 9.26 64.81 -34.95
C ALA A 202 7.86 64.74 -34.32
N GLY A 203 7.43 63.53 -33.99
CA GLY A 203 6.25 63.27 -33.15
C GLY A 203 6.68 63.02 -31.70
N GLY A 204 6.88 64.09 -30.93
CA GLY A 204 6.87 64.01 -29.47
C GLY A 204 5.48 64.32 -28.95
N SER A 205 4.87 63.40 -28.18
CA SER A 205 4.09 63.74 -26.97
C SER A 205 3.72 62.49 -26.16
N SER A 206 3.98 62.60 -24.85
CA SER A 206 3.27 61.99 -23.71
C SER A 206 3.50 60.51 -23.37
#